data_AF-A0A1I1TF86-F1
#
_entry.id   AF-A0A1I1TF86-F1
#
_cell.length_a   1.000
_cell.length_b   1.000
_cell.length_c   1.000
_cell.angle_alpha   90.00
_cell.angle_beta   90.00
_cell.angle_gamma   90.00
#
_symmetry.space_group_name_H-M   'P 1'
#
loop_
_entity.id
_entity.type
_entity.pdbx_description
1 polymer ?
#
loop_
_entity_poly.entity_id
_entity_poly.type
_entity_poly.pdbx_seq_one_letter_code
_entity_poly.pdbx_strand_id
1 'polypeptide(L)'
;MEKTVLNYSIKGGVFHIAWNMVFVVLGIYFLSIINIEKIRFKFGDLVLPIVAVLFIIVYGKKAVMTLFNFHKKIIFSQEGLELNEVFYEWKDIVFPRVIVKTEHTAKYNLSYKEFYLTFVYKQKTIEIKIDDYNVSENEIKELLKKYTPKFTPSTISEEKTIYEPILDFDQIITLDHYYDLEHEDSEEAIKDVQKLAVKDLDAVKRFCENQLFVQPDKVSFIYYSLSEDEDIDKWADFLSDEFSRVFQIALNQNKMKELTPVLYEILVEDISSYNAGRVRETLLKGLDHKDLETRLKALEFLQDWIDEEVLKSNSIVVSKLRQKLKDPEWKMRWKAGKLLEQYKIAFESLSMLDKLRRFINS
;
A
#
# COMPACT_ATOMS: atom_id res chain seq x y z
N MET A 1 -29.26 6.53 2.00
CA MET A 1 -28.02 5.80 1.67
C MET A 1 -27.25 5.56 2.95
N GLU A 2 -26.86 4.31 3.17
CA GLU A 2 -26.07 3.92 4.35
C GLU A 2 -24.65 4.51 4.23
N LYS A 3 -24.14 5.07 5.33
CA LYS A 3 -22.78 5.62 5.42
C LYS A 3 -22.21 5.24 6.78
N THR A 4 -20.96 4.79 6.81
CA THR A 4 -20.23 4.56 8.05
C THR A 4 -19.17 5.64 8.24
N VAL A 5 -19.16 6.29 9.42
CA VAL A 5 -18.22 7.37 9.74
C VAL A 5 -17.25 6.89 10.81
N LEU A 6 -15.97 6.85 10.48
CA LEU A 6 -14.88 6.62 11.41
C LEU A 6 -14.29 7.95 11.85
N ASN A 7 -14.31 8.19 13.15
CA ASN A 7 -13.78 9.41 13.75
C ASN A 7 -12.34 9.19 14.25
N TYR A 8 -11.54 10.25 14.19
CA TYR A 8 -10.22 10.28 14.83
C TYR A 8 -10.34 9.91 16.31
N SER A 9 -9.39 9.12 16.81
CA SER A 9 -9.42 8.66 18.21
C SER A 9 -9.23 9.83 19.17
N ILE A 10 -10.31 10.23 19.86
CA ILE A 10 -10.27 11.30 20.86
C ILE A 10 -9.32 10.92 22.00
N LYS A 11 -9.39 9.66 22.47
CA LYS A 11 -8.53 9.15 23.55
C LYS A 11 -7.05 9.17 23.14
N GLY A 12 -6.73 8.68 21.95
CA GLY A 12 -5.36 8.69 21.42
C GLY A 12 -4.83 10.11 21.22
N GLY A 13 -5.63 11.00 20.63
CA GLY A 13 -5.24 12.40 20.43
C GLY A 13 -5.03 13.16 21.75
N VAL A 14 -5.89 12.97 22.75
CA VAL A 14 -5.71 13.58 24.08
C VAL A 14 -4.44 13.09 24.75
N PHE A 15 -4.14 11.78 24.66
CA PHE A 15 -2.89 11.23 25.18
C PHE A 15 -1.66 11.84 24.50
N HIS A 16 -1.67 11.94 23.16
CA HIS A 16 -0.59 12.59 22.42
C HIS A 16 -0.41 14.07 22.78
N ILE A 17 -1.51 14.82 22.97
CA ILE A 17 -1.45 16.22 23.42
C ILE A 17 -0.83 16.29 24.81
N ALA A 18 -1.32 15.49 25.76
CA ALA A 18 -0.81 15.47 27.13
C ALA A 18 0.69 15.16 27.16
N TRP A 19 1.12 14.15 26.39
CA TRP A 19 2.52 13.76 26.29
C TRP A 19 3.40 14.87 25.71
N ASN A 20 2.96 15.52 24.63
CA ASN A 20 3.67 16.67 24.06
C ASN A 20 3.72 17.87 25.03
N MET A 21 2.66 18.09 25.81
CA MET A 21 2.62 19.17 26.82
C MET A 21 3.63 18.95 27.96
N VAL A 22 3.94 17.71 28.33
CA VAL A 22 5.02 17.42 29.30
C VAL A 22 6.36 17.99 28.83
N PHE A 23 6.67 17.86 27.53
CA PHE A 23 7.90 18.43 26.96
C PHE A 23 7.87 19.96 26.86
N VAL A 24 6.70 20.56 26.61
CA VAL A 24 6.54 22.01 26.66
C VAL A 24 6.80 22.53 28.08
N VAL A 25 6.22 21.88 29.09
CA VAL A 25 6.44 22.23 30.51
C VAL A 25 7.91 22.07 30.89
N LEU A 26 8.58 21.01 30.44
CA LEU A 26 10.03 20.83 30.62
C LEU A 26 10.83 21.97 29.97
N GLY A 27 10.45 22.42 28.77
CA GLY A 27 11.07 23.57 28.12
C GLY A 27 10.90 24.87 28.92
N ILE A 28 9.69 25.13 29.43
CA ILE A 28 9.40 26.30 30.29
C ILE A 28 10.21 26.21 31.59
N TYR A 29 10.29 25.01 32.17
CA TYR A 29 11.08 24.76 33.37
C TYR A 29 12.57 25.05 33.13
N PHE A 30 13.13 24.57 32.02
CA PHE A 30 14.50 24.90 31.64
C PHE A 30 14.71 26.41 31.47
N LEU A 31 13.77 27.13 30.87
CA LEU A 31 13.82 28.59 30.81
C LEU A 31 13.81 29.24 32.21
N SER A 32 13.02 28.71 33.15
CA SER A 32 12.92 29.25 34.51
C SER A 32 14.19 29.08 35.35
N ILE A 33 15.02 28.08 35.05
CA ILE A 33 16.30 27.85 35.72
C ILE A 33 17.40 28.79 35.19
N ILE A 34 17.21 29.36 34.00
CA ILE A 34 18.21 30.24 33.38
C ILE A 34 18.24 31.57 34.12
N ASN A 35 19.36 31.84 34.79
CA ASN A 35 19.61 33.12 35.41
C ASN A 35 20.12 34.11 34.34
N ILE A 36 19.19 34.87 33.75
CA ILE A 36 19.42 35.78 32.61
C ILE A 36 20.52 36.81 32.90
N GLU A 37 20.68 37.22 34.17
CA GLU A 37 21.69 38.20 34.60
C GLU A 37 23.13 37.68 34.57
N LYS A 38 23.33 36.34 34.54
CA LYS A 38 24.65 35.70 34.57
C LYS A 38 25.09 35.11 33.22
N ILE A 39 24.29 35.25 32.17
CA ILE A 39 24.65 34.74 30.84
C ILE A 39 25.85 35.55 30.32
N ARG A 40 27.04 34.94 30.37
CA ARG A 40 28.16 35.41 29.55
C ARG A 40 27.89 34.90 28.14
N PHE A 41 28.10 35.70 27.11
CA PHE A 41 27.95 35.29 25.71
C PHE A 41 29.04 34.28 25.30
N LYS A 42 29.02 33.09 25.90
CA LYS A 42 29.82 31.92 25.55
C LYS A 42 28.86 30.84 25.05
N PHE A 43 29.30 30.08 24.06
CA PHE A 43 28.45 29.11 23.35
C PHE A 43 27.80 28.09 24.30
N GLY A 44 28.50 27.66 25.36
CA GLY A 44 27.96 26.72 26.38
C GLY A 44 26.79 27.28 27.18
N ASP A 45 26.76 28.58 27.44
CA ASP A 45 25.70 29.24 28.21
C ASP A 45 24.41 29.44 27.38
N LEU A 46 24.51 29.29 26.04
CA LEU A 46 23.39 29.40 25.10
C LEU A 46 22.71 28.06 24.80
N VAL A 47 23.35 26.91 25.10
CA VAL A 47 22.83 25.58 24.76
C VAL A 47 21.50 25.31 25.46
N LEU A 48 21.42 25.55 26.76
CA LEU A 48 20.21 25.31 27.54
C LEU A 48 19.01 26.19 27.09
N PRO A 49 19.17 27.52 26.89
CA PRO A 49 18.10 28.34 26.31
C PRO A 49 17.62 27.85 24.94
N ILE A 50 18.54 27.47 24.05
CA ILE A 50 18.20 26.99 22.70
C ILE A 50 17.41 25.68 22.78
N VAL A 51 17.86 24.73 23.60
CA VAL A 51 17.16 23.45 23.82
C VAL A 51 15.77 23.70 24.41
N ALA A 52 15.65 24.60 25.38
CA ALA A 52 14.38 24.94 26.01
C ALA A 52 13.37 25.53 25.02
N VAL A 53 13.81 26.49 24.18
CA VAL A 53 12.98 27.09 23.12
C VAL A 53 12.58 26.03 22.08
N LEU A 54 13.51 25.15 21.68
CA LEU A 54 13.21 24.05 20.77
C LEU A 54 12.15 23.12 21.34
N PHE A 55 12.22 22.78 22.63
CA PHE A 55 11.21 21.95 23.27
C PHE A 55 9.82 22.61 23.21
N ILE A 56 9.73 23.90 23.54
CA ILE A 56 8.46 24.63 23.50
C ILE A 56 7.89 24.68 22.08
N ILE A 57 8.70 25.10 21.09
CA ILE A 57 8.24 25.30 19.72
C ILE A 57 7.87 23.97 19.05
N VAL A 58 8.76 22.96 19.13
CA VAL A 58 8.57 21.69 18.41
C VAL A 58 7.40 20.92 18.98
N TYR A 59 7.36 20.72 20.30
CA TYR A 59 6.31 19.92 20.93
C TYR A 59 4.99 20.71 21.05
N GLY A 60 5.04 22.04 21.21
CA GLY A 60 3.87 22.90 21.13
C GLY A 60 3.21 22.84 19.74
N LYS A 61 4.00 22.92 18.67
CA LYS A 61 3.50 22.73 17.30
C LYS A 61 2.87 21.36 17.11
N LYS A 62 3.49 20.29 17.62
CA LYS A 62 2.93 18.92 17.54
C LYS A 62 1.58 18.82 18.25
N ALA A 63 1.46 19.36 19.47
CA ALA A 63 0.20 19.37 20.22
C ALA A 63 -0.92 20.11 19.47
N VAL A 64 -0.62 21.29 18.91
CA VAL A 64 -1.57 22.06 18.09
C VAL A 64 -1.97 21.28 16.83
N MET A 65 -1.03 20.62 16.16
CA MET A 65 -1.33 19.84 14.96
C MET A 65 -2.22 18.63 15.27
N THR A 66 -2.04 17.97 16.43
CA THR A 66 -2.94 16.90 16.90
C THR A 66 -4.35 17.42 17.18
N LEU A 67 -4.52 18.65 17.70
CA LEU A 67 -5.85 19.27 17.87
C LEU A 67 -6.58 19.43 16.54
N PHE A 68 -5.89 19.84 15.48
CA PHE A 68 -6.48 19.91 14.14
C PHE A 68 -6.86 18.53 13.61
N ASN A 69 -6.19 17.45 14.00
CA ASN A 69 -6.56 16.11 13.54
C ASN A 69 -7.94 15.63 14.04
N PHE A 70 -8.51 16.22 15.11
CA PHE A 70 -9.83 15.80 15.61
C PHE A 70 -10.98 16.05 14.65
N HIS A 71 -10.83 16.95 13.68
CA HIS A 71 -11.84 17.14 12.64
C HIS A 71 -11.77 16.07 11.54
N LYS A 72 -10.70 15.26 11.51
CA LYS A 72 -10.47 14.25 10.47
C LYS A 72 -11.44 13.09 10.65
N LYS A 73 -11.99 12.65 9.51
CA LYS A 73 -12.95 11.55 9.43
C LYS A 73 -12.68 10.76 8.17
N ILE A 74 -12.98 9.47 8.26
CA ILE A 74 -13.09 8.59 7.11
C ILE A 74 -14.56 8.24 6.98
N ILE A 75 -15.16 8.48 5.82
CA ILE A 75 -16.56 8.13 5.56
C ILE A 75 -16.60 7.09 4.46
N PHE A 76 -17.13 5.91 4.78
CA PHE A 76 -17.43 4.87 3.82
C PHE A 76 -18.87 5.04 3.34
N SER A 77 -19.06 4.98 2.02
CA SER A 77 -20.37 5.05 1.38
C SER A 77 -20.38 4.17 0.14
N GLN A 78 -21.57 3.88 -0.38
CA GLN A 78 -21.73 3.08 -1.61
C GLN A 78 -21.12 3.74 -2.85
N GLU A 79 -20.98 5.07 -2.85
CA GLU A 79 -20.45 5.85 -3.98
C GLU A 79 -18.92 5.96 -3.94
N GLY A 80 -18.33 5.94 -2.73
CA GLY A 80 -16.92 6.20 -2.55
C GLY A 80 -16.47 6.27 -1.09
N LEU A 81 -15.19 6.58 -0.93
CA LEU A 81 -14.53 6.85 0.33
C LEU A 81 -14.29 8.36 0.46
N GLU A 82 -14.71 8.97 1.56
CA GLU A 82 -14.39 10.38 1.86
C GLU A 82 -13.30 10.46 2.91
N LEU A 83 -12.24 11.20 2.62
CA LEU A 83 -11.09 11.38 3.50
C LEU A 83 -10.82 12.85 3.68
N ASN A 84 -10.99 13.37 4.89
CA ASN A 84 -10.71 14.77 5.20
C ASN A 84 -11.35 15.74 4.17
N GLU A 85 -12.63 15.53 3.87
CA GLU A 85 -13.42 16.33 2.91
C GLU A 85 -13.06 16.13 1.42
N VAL A 86 -12.14 15.22 1.10
CA VAL A 86 -11.86 14.80 -0.28
C VAL A 86 -12.59 13.50 -0.57
N PHE A 87 -13.45 13.51 -1.58
CA PHE A 87 -14.21 12.34 -2.00
C PHE A 87 -13.49 11.56 -3.09
N TYR A 88 -13.41 10.24 -2.90
CA TYR A 88 -12.79 9.30 -3.82
C TYR A 88 -13.85 8.29 -4.27
N GLU A 89 -14.27 8.40 -5.53
CA GLU A 89 -15.24 7.48 -6.12
C GLU A 89 -14.64 6.09 -6.26
N TRP A 90 -15.37 5.05 -5.86
CA TRP A 90 -14.82 3.70 -5.88
C TRP A 90 -14.44 3.20 -7.28
N LYS A 91 -15.15 3.64 -8.32
CA LYS A 91 -14.84 3.30 -9.72
C LYS A 91 -13.43 3.72 -10.13
N ASP A 92 -12.88 4.73 -9.46
CA ASP A 92 -11.56 5.33 -9.72
C ASP A 92 -10.51 4.89 -8.68
N ILE A 93 -10.94 4.16 -7.63
CA ILE A 93 -10.09 3.57 -6.61
C ILE A 93 -9.65 2.18 -7.06
N VAL A 94 -8.38 1.91 -6.87
CA VAL A 94 -7.71 0.69 -7.33
C VAL A 94 -6.89 0.12 -6.16
N PHE A 95 -7.07 -1.15 -5.82
CA PHE A 95 -6.47 -1.85 -4.66
C PHE A 95 -6.69 -1.21 -3.29
N PRO A 96 -7.96 -1.02 -2.86
CA PRO A 96 -8.23 -0.71 -1.47
C PRO A 96 -7.85 -1.90 -0.58
N ARG A 97 -6.81 -1.75 0.24
CA ARG A 97 -6.38 -2.78 1.21
C ARG A 97 -5.83 -2.17 2.48
N VAL A 98 -5.76 -2.98 3.53
CA VAL A 98 -5.03 -2.65 4.74
C VAL A 98 -3.65 -3.28 4.66
N ILE A 99 -2.59 -2.48 4.80
CA ILE A 99 -1.21 -2.96 4.87
C ILE A 99 -0.64 -2.71 6.25
N VAL A 100 0.27 -3.57 6.67
CA VAL A 100 1.04 -3.40 7.89
C VAL A 100 2.41 -2.82 7.53
N LYS A 101 2.77 -1.70 8.13
CA LYS A 101 4.13 -1.16 8.05
C LYS A 101 4.82 -1.35 9.38
N THR A 102 5.97 -2.02 9.35
CA THR A 102 6.82 -2.14 10.53
C THR A 102 7.73 -0.92 10.58
N GLU A 103 7.45 0.03 11.47
CA GLU A 103 8.39 1.13 11.71
C GLU A 103 9.50 0.65 12.64
N HIS A 104 10.74 0.72 12.14
CA HIS A 104 11.92 0.33 12.90
C HIS A 104 12.61 1.55 13.49
N THR A 105 12.61 1.66 14.82
CA THR A 105 13.38 2.71 15.50
C THR A 105 14.77 2.17 15.80
N ALA A 106 15.71 2.35 14.87
CA ALA A 106 17.09 1.80 14.94
C ALA A 106 17.84 2.14 16.24
N LYS A 107 17.47 3.25 16.91
CA LYS A 107 18.09 3.69 18.17
C LYS A 107 17.66 2.88 19.40
N TYR A 108 16.49 2.25 19.36
CA TYR A 108 15.90 1.56 20.52
C TYR A 108 15.65 0.07 20.29
N ASN A 109 16.00 -0.47 19.12
CA ASN A 109 15.69 -1.85 18.70
C ASN A 109 14.21 -2.21 18.94
N LEU A 110 13.32 -1.23 18.69
CA LEU A 110 11.88 -1.38 18.81
C LEU A 110 11.30 -1.34 17.40
N SER A 111 10.61 -2.41 17.05
CA SER A 111 9.70 -2.48 15.91
C SER A 111 8.27 -2.39 16.43
N TYR A 112 7.46 -1.53 15.84
CA TYR A 112 6.02 -1.55 16.03
C TYR A 112 5.34 -1.64 14.68
N LYS A 113 4.26 -2.43 14.64
CA LYS A 113 3.40 -2.59 13.48
C LYS A 113 2.38 -1.47 13.50
N GLU A 114 2.33 -0.69 12.43
CA GLU A 114 1.29 0.31 12.18
C GLU A 114 0.42 -0.13 11.01
N PHE A 115 -0.89 0.08 11.13
CA PHE A 115 -1.85 -0.30 10.09
C PHE A 115 -2.18 0.89 9.19
N TYR A 116 -2.20 0.66 7.88
CA TYR A 116 -2.49 1.68 6.88
C TYR A 116 -3.57 1.20 5.91
N LEU A 117 -4.61 2.01 5.71
CA LEU A 117 -5.51 1.87 4.57
C LEU A 117 -4.78 2.48 3.37
N THR A 118 -4.50 1.66 2.36
CA THR A 118 -3.86 2.08 1.13
C THR A 118 -4.75 1.82 -0.07
N PHE A 119 -4.70 2.72 -1.05
CA PHE A 119 -5.30 2.53 -2.35
C PHE A 119 -4.68 3.45 -3.39
N VAL A 120 -4.77 3.07 -4.66
CA VAL A 120 -4.35 3.88 -5.79
C VAL A 120 -5.55 4.67 -6.33
N TYR A 121 -5.41 5.99 -6.39
CA TYR A 121 -6.40 6.88 -7.02
C TYR A 121 -5.70 7.79 -8.02
N LYS A 122 -6.17 7.80 -9.27
CA LYS A 122 -5.58 8.58 -10.38
C LYS A 122 -4.04 8.49 -10.40
N GLN A 123 -3.50 7.27 -10.26
CA GLN A 123 -2.07 6.97 -10.28
C GLN A 123 -1.26 7.55 -9.12
N LYS A 124 -1.91 7.87 -8.01
CA LYS A 124 -1.27 8.19 -6.73
C LYS A 124 -1.69 7.18 -5.68
N THR A 125 -0.72 6.63 -4.98
CA THR A 125 -0.99 5.85 -3.77
C THR A 125 -1.40 6.81 -2.66
N ILE A 126 -2.60 6.58 -2.13
CA ILE A 126 -3.13 7.24 -0.95
C ILE A 126 -2.94 6.28 0.20
N GLU A 127 -2.29 6.74 1.25
CA GLU A 127 -2.03 5.95 2.46
C GLU A 127 -2.56 6.69 3.67
N ILE A 128 -3.26 5.97 4.53
CA ILE A 128 -3.92 6.53 5.71
C ILE A 128 -3.63 5.62 6.88
N LYS A 129 -2.96 6.16 7.88
CA LYS A 129 -2.74 5.44 9.12
C LYS A 129 -4.07 5.20 9.85
N ILE A 130 -4.42 3.94 10.05
CA ILE A 130 -5.67 3.49 10.66
C ILE A 130 -5.63 3.61 12.18
N ASP A 131 -4.47 3.38 12.80
CA ASP A 131 -4.28 3.41 14.27
C ASP A 131 -4.64 4.77 14.91
N ASP A 132 -4.68 5.81 14.10
CA ASP A 132 -5.09 7.15 14.49
C ASP A 132 -6.63 7.27 14.70
N TYR A 133 -7.40 6.29 14.22
CA TYR A 133 -8.86 6.24 14.29
C TYR A 133 -9.33 5.21 15.33
N ASN A 134 -10.55 5.39 15.85
CA ASN A 134 -11.13 4.44 16.80
C ASN A 134 -11.76 3.25 16.06
N VAL A 135 -10.92 2.44 15.41
CA VAL A 135 -11.32 1.33 14.55
C VAL A 135 -10.23 0.27 14.53
N SER A 136 -10.60 -1.01 14.48
CA SER A 136 -9.63 -2.11 14.33
C SER A 136 -9.28 -2.37 12.86
N GLU A 137 -8.19 -3.12 12.62
CA GLU A 137 -7.83 -3.62 11.29
C GLU A 137 -8.99 -4.40 10.65
N ASN A 138 -9.57 -5.33 11.40
CA ASN A 138 -10.67 -6.18 10.94
C ASN A 138 -11.91 -5.35 10.58
N GLU A 139 -12.25 -4.35 11.39
CA GLU A 139 -13.38 -3.46 11.10
C GLU A 139 -13.15 -2.65 9.81
N ILE A 140 -11.93 -2.21 9.51
CA ILE A 140 -11.66 -1.55 8.22
C ILE A 140 -11.78 -2.55 7.06
N LYS A 141 -11.24 -3.77 7.21
CA LYS A 141 -11.36 -4.82 6.20
C LYS A 141 -12.84 -5.11 5.89
N GLU A 142 -13.69 -5.23 6.91
CA GLU A 142 -15.14 -5.39 6.78
C GLU A 142 -15.79 -4.20 6.04
N LEU A 143 -15.39 -2.97 6.37
CA LEU A 143 -15.94 -1.77 5.71
C LEU A 143 -15.53 -1.67 4.24
N LEU A 144 -14.29 -2.07 3.88
CA LEU A 144 -13.87 -2.11 2.48
C LEU A 144 -14.74 -3.11 1.70
N LYS A 145 -14.92 -4.33 2.25
CA LYS A 145 -15.79 -5.37 1.67
C LYS A 145 -17.22 -4.85 1.49
N LYS A 146 -17.81 -4.22 2.51
CA LYS A 146 -19.20 -3.73 2.46
C LYS A 146 -19.46 -2.64 1.42
N TYR A 147 -18.51 -1.74 1.19
CA TYR A 147 -18.79 -0.47 0.49
C TYR A 147 -18.15 -0.32 -0.89
N THR A 148 -17.12 -1.09 -1.24
CA THR A 148 -16.49 -0.97 -2.56
C THR A 148 -17.35 -1.70 -3.61
N PRO A 149 -17.78 -1.11 -4.74
CA PRO A 149 -18.55 -1.72 -5.83
C PRO A 149 -17.87 -2.89 -6.55
N LYS A 150 -16.57 -3.11 -6.33
CA LYS A 150 -15.88 -4.36 -6.70
C LYS A 150 -16.15 -5.51 -5.71
N PHE A 151 -16.60 -5.17 -4.50
CA PHE A 151 -17.02 -6.04 -3.40
C PHE A 151 -18.54 -5.87 -3.10
N THR A 152 -19.26 -5.10 -3.91
CA THR A 152 -20.71 -4.94 -3.78
C THR A 152 -21.34 -5.74 -4.91
N PRO A 153 -22.15 -6.77 -4.61
CA PRO A 153 -22.69 -7.67 -5.63
C PRO A 153 -23.37 -6.87 -6.73
N SER A 154 -23.17 -7.31 -7.97
CA SER A 154 -24.03 -6.89 -9.07
C SER A 154 -25.48 -7.14 -8.65
N THR A 155 -26.30 -6.09 -8.70
CA THR A 155 -27.73 -6.04 -8.37
C THR A 155 -28.43 -7.41 -8.42
N ILE A 156 -28.82 -7.89 -7.24
CA ILE A 156 -29.92 -8.84 -6.95
C ILE A 156 -29.66 -10.30 -7.36
N SER A 157 -29.24 -11.11 -6.38
CA SER A 157 -29.99 -12.32 -6.01
C SER A 157 -30.10 -12.38 -4.48
N GLU A 158 -31.33 -12.42 -3.95
CA GLU A 158 -31.62 -12.70 -2.53
C GLU A 158 -31.47 -14.20 -2.21
N GLU A 159 -30.68 -14.93 -2.99
CA GLU A 159 -30.30 -16.30 -2.67
C GLU A 159 -29.01 -16.22 -1.86
N LYS A 160 -29.09 -16.57 -0.58
CA LYS A 160 -27.90 -16.84 0.23
C LYS A 160 -27.02 -17.81 -0.56
N THR A 161 -25.86 -17.33 -0.99
CA THR A 161 -24.81 -18.15 -1.60
C THR A 161 -24.35 -19.13 -0.52
N ILE A 162 -24.79 -20.38 -0.63
CA ILE A 162 -24.37 -21.44 0.27
C ILE A 162 -22.98 -21.85 -0.18
N TYR A 163 -21.98 -21.63 0.68
CA TYR A 163 -20.64 -22.12 0.42
C TYR A 163 -20.61 -23.65 0.48
N GLU A 164 -20.02 -24.26 -0.55
CA GLU A 164 -19.69 -25.68 -0.57
C GLU A 164 -18.16 -25.82 -0.44
N PRO A 165 -17.65 -26.64 0.49
CA PRO A 165 -16.21 -26.81 0.69
C PRO A 165 -15.46 -27.21 -0.56
N ILE A 166 -14.30 -26.59 -0.79
CA ILE A 166 -13.45 -26.86 -1.96
C ILE A 166 -12.53 -28.03 -1.62
N LEU A 167 -12.81 -29.20 -2.20
CA LEU A 167 -12.03 -30.43 -1.98
C LEU A 167 -11.08 -30.76 -3.14
N ASP A 168 -11.33 -30.17 -4.31
CA ASP A 168 -10.52 -30.30 -5.52
C ASP A 168 -10.54 -29.04 -6.40
N PHE A 169 -9.83 -29.09 -7.52
CA PHE A 169 -9.66 -27.97 -8.43
C PHE A 169 -10.93 -27.59 -9.22
N ASP A 170 -11.85 -28.52 -9.44
CA ASP A 170 -13.08 -28.27 -10.20
C ASP A 170 -14.06 -27.42 -9.39
N GLN A 171 -14.01 -27.57 -8.06
CA GLN A 171 -14.82 -26.85 -7.08
C GLN A 171 -14.30 -25.45 -6.73
N ILE A 172 -13.12 -25.05 -7.21
CA ILE A 172 -12.59 -23.71 -6.96
C ILE A 172 -13.60 -22.68 -7.43
N ILE A 173 -13.98 -21.76 -6.54
CA ILE A 173 -14.92 -20.68 -6.85
C ILE A 173 -14.21 -19.54 -7.59
N THR A 174 -15.00 -18.70 -8.23
CA THR A 174 -14.54 -17.45 -8.84
C THR A 174 -14.25 -16.43 -7.73
N LEU A 175 -13.32 -15.50 -7.98
CA LEU A 175 -13.02 -14.42 -7.04
C LEU A 175 -14.27 -13.53 -6.84
N ASP A 176 -15.06 -13.33 -7.88
CA ASP A 176 -16.36 -12.64 -7.78
C ASP A 176 -17.30 -13.38 -6.80
N HIS A 177 -17.38 -14.71 -6.88
CA HIS A 177 -18.23 -15.50 -5.98
C HIS A 177 -17.70 -15.49 -4.54
N TYR A 178 -16.38 -15.51 -4.35
CA TYR A 178 -15.77 -15.35 -3.04
C TYR A 178 -16.21 -14.06 -2.35
N TYR A 179 -16.34 -12.95 -3.09
CA TYR A 179 -16.78 -11.67 -2.52
C TYR A 179 -18.26 -11.64 -2.15
N ASP A 180 -19.07 -12.56 -2.67
CA ASP A 180 -20.48 -12.71 -2.33
C ASP A 180 -20.70 -13.64 -1.12
N LEU A 181 -19.65 -14.23 -0.55
CA LEU A 181 -19.74 -15.09 0.63
C LEU A 181 -19.83 -14.30 1.94
N GLU A 182 -20.53 -14.86 2.92
CA GLU A 182 -20.49 -14.38 4.30
C GLU A 182 -19.08 -14.55 4.89
N HIS A 183 -18.76 -13.79 5.95
CA HIS A 183 -17.39 -13.75 6.47
C HIS A 183 -16.83 -15.13 6.85
N GLU A 184 -17.58 -15.93 7.61
CA GLU A 184 -17.15 -17.27 8.03
C GLU A 184 -16.86 -18.18 6.83
N ASP A 185 -17.75 -18.16 5.84
CA ASP A 185 -17.63 -18.95 4.60
C ASP A 185 -16.45 -18.46 3.74
N SER A 186 -16.21 -17.15 3.69
CA SER A 186 -15.07 -16.57 2.95
C SER A 186 -13.73 -17.02 3.56
N GLU A 187 -13.63 -17.08 4.90
CA GLU A 187 -12.44 -17.56 5.59
C GLU A 187 -12.21 -19.06 5.34
N GLU A 188 -13.29 -19.84 5.25
CA GLU A 188 -13.19 -21.26 4.92
C GLU A 188 -12.75 -21.48 3.47
N ALA A 189 -13.27 -20.70 2.52
CA ALA A 189 -12.89 -20.76 1.11
C ALA A 189 -11.39 -20.52 0.88
N ILE A 190 -10.83 -19.50 1.54
CA ILE A 190 -9.38 -19.22 1.50
C ILE A 190 -8.60 -20.43 2.05
N LYS A 191 -9.00 -20.93 3.23
CA LYS A 191 -8.32 -22.05 3.89
C LYS A 191 -8.37 -23.32 3.06
N ASP A 192 -9.45 -23.58 2.35
CA ASP A 192 -9.57 -24.76 1.50
C ASP A 192 -8.62 -24.71 0.30
N VAL A 193 -8.49 -23.55 -0.35
CA VAL A 193 -7.49 -23.34 -1.41
C VAL A 193 -6.07 -23.49 -0.87
N GLN A 194 -5.76 -22.92 0.31
CA GLN A 194 -4.46 -23.08 0.95
C GLN A 194 -4.15 -24.55 1.28
N LYS A 195 -5.13 -25.31 1.79
CA LYS A 195 -4.97 -26.76 2.04
C LYS A 195 -4.70 -27.52 0.75
N LEU A 196 -5.37 -27.19 -0.36
CA LEU A 196 -5.10 -27.78 -1.67
C LEU A 196 -3.67 -27.51 -2.12
N ALA A 197 -3.18 -26.28 -1.94
CA ALA A 197 -1.81 -25.92 -2.30
C ALA A 197 -0.75 -26.62 -1.45
N VAL A 198 -0.98 -26.78 -0.15
CA VAL A 198 -0.09 -27.55 0.74
C VAL A 198 -0.05 -29.03 0.33
N LYS A 199 -1.18 -29.57 -0.12
CA LYS A 199 -1.29 -30.98 -0.52
C LYS A 199 -0.57 -31.28 -1.83
N ASP A 200 -0.74 -30.44 -2.87
CA ASP A 200 -0.15 -30.63 -4.19
C ASP A 200 0.05 -29.30 -4.94
N LEU A 201 1.15 -28.61 -4.64
CA LEU A 201 1.50 -27.34 -5.27
C LEU A 201 1.74 -27.48 -6.78
N ASP A 202 2.24 -28.62 -7.25
CA ASP A 202 2.45 -28.87 -8.69
C ASP A 202 1.11 -28.95 -9.44
N ALA A 203 0.07 -29.50 -8.81
CA ALA A 203 -1.27 -29.48 -9.39
C ALA A 203 -1.87 -28.06 -9.40
N VAL A 204 -1.66 -27.25 -8.35
CA VAL A 204 -2.05 -25.83 -8.35
C VAL A 204 -1.37 -25.10 -9.50
N LYS A 205 -0.05 -25.30 -9.67
CA LYS A 205 0.71 -24.71 -10.77
C LYS A 205 0.12 -25.07 -12.14
N ARG A 206 -0.13 -26.36 -12.38
CA ARG A 206 -0.75 -26.82 -13.63
C ARG A 206 -2.14 -26.22 -13.84
N PHE A 207 -2.94 -26.07 -12.78
CA PHE A 207 -4.24 -25.42 -12.86
C PHE A 207 -4.08 -23.95 -13.28
N CYS A 208 -3.23 -23.18 -12.60
CA CYS A 208 -2.98 -21.78 -12.92
C CYS A 208 -2.41 -21.57 -14.34
N GLU A 209 -1.59 -22.51 -14.83
CA GLU A 209 -1.09 -22.48 -16.20
C GLU A 209 -2.19 -22.75 -17.24
N ASN A 210 -3.00 -23.78 -17.03
CA ASN A 210 -4.02 -24.22 -17.98
C ASN A 210 -5.26 -23.31 -18.00
N GLN A 211 -5.62 -22.75 -16.85
CA GLN A 211 -6.85 -21.98 -16.68
C GLN A 211 -6.65 -20.47 -16.82
N LEU A 212 -5.43 -19.97 -16.97
CA LEU A 212 -5.12 -18.53 -17.03
C LEU A 212 -6.00 -17.75 -18.01
N PHE A 213 -6.34 -18.34 -19.16
CA PHE A 213 -7.18 -17.70 -20.17
C PHE A 213 -8.61 -18.23 -20.25
N VAL A 214 -8.89 -19.38 -19.62
CA VAL A 214 -10.19 -20.05 -19.67
C VAL A 214 -11.05 -19.62 -18.48
N GLN A 215 -10.45 -19.59 -17.30
CA GLN A 215 -11.07 -19.21 -16.03
C GLN A 215 -10.11 -18.30 -15.23
N PRO A 216 -9.74 -17.11 -15.78
CA PRO A 216 -8.79 -16.19 -15.13
C PRO A 216 -9.23 -15.80 -13.72
N ASP A 217 -10.53 -15.72 -13.48
CA ASP A 217 -11.08 -15.31 -12.20
C ASP A 217 -10.89 -16.36 -11.09
N LYS A 218 -10.95 -17.66 -11.44
CA LYS A 218 -10.58 -18.73 -10.51
C LYS A 218 -9.07 -18.72 -10.21
N VAL A 219 -8.25 -18.42 -11.22
CA VAL A 219 -6.80 -18.28 -11.05
C VAL A 219 -6.49 -17.10 -10.14
N SER A 220 -7.17 -15.97 -10.33
CA SER A 220 -7.11 -14.82 -9.42
C SER A 220 -7.47 -15.20 -7.98
N PHE A 221 -8.54 -15.99 -7.77
CA PHE A 221 -8.91 -16.45 -6.43
C PHE A 221 -7.84 -17.33 -5.78
N ILE A 222 -7.15 -18.17 -6.55
CA ILE A 222 -6.00 -18.94 -6.03
C ILE A 222 -4.89 -18.00 -5.57
N TYR A 223 -4.47 -17.06 -6.41
CA TYR A 223 -3.40 -16.13 -6.04
C TYR A 223 -3.77 -15.29 -4.82
N TYR A 224 -4.99 -14.74 -4.79
CA TYR A 224 -5.53 -14.02 -3.66
C TYR A 224 -5.49 -14.86 -2.37
N SER A 225 -5.98 -16.10 -2.42
CA SER A 225 -6.05 -16.99 -1.25
C SER A 225 -4.66 -17.32 -0.69
N LEU A 226 -3.65 -17.48 -1.55
CA LEU A 226 -2.27 -17.74 -1.12
C LEU A 226 -1.58 -16.47 -0.60
N SER A 227 -1.91 -15.31 -1.17
CA SER A 227 -1.42 -14.01 -0.70
C SER A 227 -2.00 -13.56 0.63
N GLU A 228 -3.16 -14.09 1.05
CA GLU A 228 -3.78 -13.83 2.35
C GLU A 228 -3.43 -14.88 3.43
N ASP A 229 -2.50 -15.79 3.15
CA ASP A 229 -2.03 -16.76 4.16
C ASP A 229 -1.27 -16.05 5.29
N GLU A 230 -1.54 -16.45 6.54
CA GLU A 230 -0.83 -15.92 7.71
C GLU A 230 0.69 -16.15 7.65
N ASP A 231 1.11 -17.21 6.94
CA ASP A 231 2.51 -17.52 6.63
C ASP A 231 2.76 -17.37 5.12
N ILE A 232 2.53 -16.16 4.61
CA ILE A 232 2.68 -15.81 3.18
C ILE A 232 4.08 -16.13 2.62
N ASP A 233 5.11 -16.03 3.46
CA ASP A 233 6.50 -16.23 3.03
C ASP A 233 6.75 -17.64 2.47
N LYS A 234 6.01 -18.65 2.93
CA LYS A 234 6.11 -20.01 2.36
C LYS A 234 5.65 -20.08 0.91
N TRP A 235 4.83 -19.14 0.46
CA TRP A 235 4.33 -19.03 -0.91
C TRP A 235 5.14 -18.05 -1.77
N ALA A 236 6.07 -17.29 -1.19
CA ALA A 236 6.76 -16.18 -1.86
C ALA A 236 7.46 -16.61 -3.16
N ASP A 237 8.13 -17.76 -3.17
CA ASP A 237 8.82 -18.26 -4.37
C ASP A 237 7.85 -18.65 -5.48
N PHE A 238 6.75 -19.34 -5.12
CA PHE A 238 5.69 -19.73 -6.06
C PHE A 238 5.00 -18.50 -6.65
N LEU A 239 4.55 -17.56 -5.81
CA LEU A 239 3.87 -16.34 -6.22
C LEU A 239 4.79 -15.45 -7.07
N SER A 240 6.08 -15.33 -6.72
CA SER A 240 7.07 -14.62 -7.53
C SER A 240 7.28 -15.23 -8.91
N ASP A 241 7.35 -16.56 -9.00
CA ASP A 241 7.47 -17.26 -10.28
C ASP A 241 6.20 -17.10 -11.14
N GLU A 242 5.02 -17.19 -10.52
CA GLU A 242 3.74 -16.98 -11.19
C GLU A 242 3.57 -15.54 -11.68
N PHE A 243 3.93 -14.53 -10.86
CA PHE A 243 3.96 -13.14 -11.30
C PHE A 243 4.85 -12.99 -12.54
N SER A 244 6.08 -13.50 -12.47
CA SER A 244 7.03 -13.44 -13.59
C SER A 244 6.46 -14.11 -14.84
N ARG A 245 5.85 -15.29 -14.69
CA ARG A 245 5.25 -16.05 -15.80
C ARG A 245 4.09 -15.27 -16.43
N VAL A 246 3.10 -14.87 -15.65
CA VAL A 246 1.91 -14.16 -16.14
C VAL A 246 2.30 -12.83 -16.77
N PHE A 247 3.23 -12.09 -16.17
CA PHE A 247 3.69 -10.81 -16.72
C PHE A 247 4.47 -11.01 -18.04
N GLN A 248 5.31 -12.03 -18.14
CA GLN A 248 5.99 -12.37 -19.40
C GLN A 248 5.02 -12.76 -20.51
N ILE A 249 3.97 -13.52 -20.18
CA ILE A 249 2.89 -13.84 -21.12
C ILE A 249 2.21 -12.55 -21.58
N ALA A 250 1.87 -11.66 -20.64
CA ALA A 250 1.24 -10.37 -20.91
C ALA A 250 2.10 -9.48 -21.84
N LEU A 251 3.42 -9.43 -21.61
CA LEU A 251 4.39 -8.74 -22.46
C LEU A 251 4.44 -9.34 -23.87
N ASN A 252 4.67 -10.66 -23.97
CA ASN A 252 4.95 -11.33 -25.24
C ASN A 252 3.72 -11.43 -26.14
N GLN A 253 2.53 -11.55 -25.54
CA GLN A 253 1.27 -11.69 -26.27
C GLN A 253 0.50 -10.36 -26.40
N ASN A 254 1.06 -9.25 -25.90
CA ASN A 254 0.40 -7.93 -25.86
C ASN A 254 -0.98 -7.97 -25.16
N LYS A 255 -1.06 -8.74 -24.07
CA LYS A 255 -2.29 -8.96 -23.28
C LYS A 255 -2.25 -8.24 -21.93
N MET A 256 -1.48 -7.14 -21.82
CA MET A 256 -1.29 -6.44 -20.56
C MET A 256 -2.62 -6.05 -19.90
N LYS A 257 -3.56 -5.48 -20.66
CA LYS A 257 -4.88 -5.09 -20.14
C LYS A 257 -5.70 -6.28 -19.61
N GLU A 258 -5.66 -7.42 -20.30
CA GLU A 258 -6.42 -8.64 -19.98
C GLU A 258 -5.87 -9.33 -18.72
N LEU A 259 -4.54 -9.38 -18.57
CA LEU A 259 -3.87 -10.09 -17.47
C LEU A 259 -3.51 -9.21 -16.28
N THR A 260 -3.65 -7.89 -16.41
CA THR A 260 -3.43 -6.94 -15.31
C THR A 260 -4.28 -7.28 -14.07
N PRO A 261 -5.59 -7.59 -14.16
CA PRO A 261 -6.38 -8.00 -13.00
C PRO A 261 -5.79 -9.20 -12.25
N VAL A 262 -5.37 -10.25 -12.97
CA VAL A 262 -4.77 -11.45 -12.37
C VAL A 262 -3.45 -11.12 -11.67
N LEU A 263 -2.61 -10.28 -12.28
CA LEU A 263 -1.32 -9.88 -11.72
C LEU A 263 -1.44 -9.11 -10.40
N TYR A 264 -2.56 -8.42 -10.19
CA TYR A 264 -2.78 -7.68 -8.96
C TYR A 264 -3.11 -8.55 -7.76
N GLU A 265 -3.60 -9.76 -7.98
CA GLU A 265 -3.89 -10.72 -6.92
C GLU A 265 -2.64 -11.47 -6.46
N ILE A 266 -1.49 -11.25 -7.10
CA ILE A 266 -0.22 -11.88 -6.74
C ILE A 266 0.58 -10.91 -5.88
N LEU A 267 0.54 -11.13 -4.56
CA LEU A 267 1.23 -10.33 -3.56
C LEU A 267 2.24 -11.17 -2.77
N VAL A 268 3.37 -10.58 -2.42
CA VAL A 268 4.38 -11.16 -1.53
C VAL A 268 4.82 -10.11 -0.50
N GLU A 269 5.19 -10.55 0.69
CA GLU A 269 5.79 -9.68 1.71
C GLU A 269 7.32 -9.66 1.59
N ASP A 270 7.96 -10.84 1.51
CA ASP A 270 9.40 -10.94 1.29
C ASP A 270 9.76 -10.76 -0.20
N ILE A 271 10.42 -9.64 -0.50
CA ILE A 271 10.95 -9.31 -1.83
C ILE A 271 12.48 -9.51 -1.95
N SER A 272 13.12 -10.11 -0.94
CA SER A 272 14.56 -10.34 -0.90
C SER A 272 15.01 -11.59 -1.65
N SER A 273 14.07 -12.49 -1.97
CA SER A 273 14.38 -13.78 -2.58
C SER A 273 14.98 -13.69 -4.00
N TYR A 274 15.60 -14.79 -4.43
CA TYR A 274 16.09 -14.93 -5.81
C TYR A 274 14.96 -14.79 -6.83
N ASN A 275 13.78 -15.35 -6.54
CA ASN A 275 12.61 -15.30 -7.41
C ASN A 275 12.05 -13.88 -7.52
N ALA A 276 11.99 -13.13 -6.41
CA ALA A 276 11.67 -11.70 -6.44
C ALA A 276 12.67 -10.89 -7.30
N GLY A 277 13.94 -11.31 -7.32
CA GLY A 277 14.95 -10.81 -8.26
C GLY A 277 14.54 -10.96 -9.73
N ARG A 278 14.03 -12.12 -10.11
CA ARG A 278 13.56 -12.40 -11.48
C ARG A 278 12.30 -11.61 -11.85
N VAL A 279 11.42 -11.35 -10.88
CA VAL A 279 10.27 -10.45 -11.08
C VAL A 279 10.75 -9.06 -11.45
N ARG A 280 11.69 -8.49 -10.68
CA ARG A 280 12.29 -7.19 -10.98
C ARG A 280 12.90 -7.16 -12.38
N GLU A 281 13.74 -8.14 -12.72
CA GLU A 281 14.34 -8.22 -14.06
C GLU A 281 13.29 -8.23 -15.18
N THR A 282 12.18 -8.95 -14.97
CA THR A 282 11.07 -9.00 -15.92
C THR A 282 10.36 -7.64 -16.04
N LEU A 283 10.09 -6.98 -14.92
CA LEU A 283 9.49 -5.64 -14.90
C LEU A 283 10.40 -4.60 -15.58
N LEU A 284 11.72 -4.69 -15.37
CA LEU A 284 12.68 -3.82 -16.05
C LEU A 284 12.67 -4.00 -17.58
N LYS A 285 12.41 -5.22 -18.10
CA LYS A 285 12.16 -5.46 -19.54
C LYS A 285 10.86 -4.80 -19.99
N GLY A 286 9.80 -4.88 -19.18
CA GLY A 286 8.52 -4.21 -19.43
C GLY A 286 8.64 -2.69 -19.59
N LEU A 287 9.57 -2.05 -18.88
CA LEU A 287 9.84 -0.62 -19.03
C LEU A 287 10.38 -0.23 -20.42
N ASP A 288 10.92 -1.16 -21.21
CA ASP A 288 11.39 -0.93 -22.57
C ASP A 288 10.37 -1.27 -23.65
N HIS A 289 9.16 -1.69 -23.26
CA HIS A 289 8.13 -2.07 -24.21
C HIS A 289 7.71 -0.90 -25.10
N LYS A 290 7.35 -1.16 -26.36
CA LYS A 290 6.93 -0.13 -27.31
C LYS A 290 5.64 0.59 -26.89
N ASP A 291 4.74 -0.15 -26.25
CA ASP A 291 3.45 0.34 -25.80
C ASP A 291 3.58 1.14 -24.48
N LEU A 292 2.90 2.29 -24.40
CA LEU A 292 2.94 3.16 -23.23
C LEU A 292 2.21 2.55 -22.03
N GLU A 293 1.06 1.89 -22.23
CA GLU A 293 0.30 1.27 -21.15
C GLU A 293 1.12 0.17 -20.49
N THR A 294 1.76 -0.70 -21.28
CA THR A 294 2.68 -1.72 -20.78
C THR A 294 3.84 -1.14 -19.97
N ARG A 295 4.48 -0.07 -20.44
CA ARG A 295 5.57 0.58 -19.70
C ARG A 295 5.09 1.18 -18.39
N LEU A 296 3.90 1.80 -18.39
CA LEU A 296 3.30 2.37 -17.19
C LEU A 296 2.93 1.29 -16.18
N LYS A 297 2.42 0.13 -16.64
CA LYS A 297 2.11 -1.02 -15.78
C LYS A 297 3.36 -1.67 -15.20
N ALA A 298 4.41 -1.83 -16.01
CA ALA A 298 5.71 -2.31 -15.53
C ALA A 298 6.25 -1.42 -14.41
N LEU A 299 6.14 -0.10 -14.56
CA LEU A 299 6.57 0.86 -13.53
C LEU A 299 5.66 0.87 -12.31
N GLU A 300 4.37 0.62 -12.50
CA GLU A 300 3.39 0.50 -11.42
C GLU A 300 3.73 -0.69 -10.54
N PHE A 301 3.79 -1.90 -11.11
CA PHE A 301 4.13 -3.11 -10.38
C PHE A 301 5.53 -3.07 -9.78
N LEU A 302 6.53 -2.45 -10.44
CA LEU A 302 7.88 -2.36 -9.90
C LEU A 302 7.93 -1.74 -8.50
N GLN A 303 6.98 -0.88 -8.14
CA GLN A 303 6.90 -0.29 -6.80
C GLN A 303 6.66 -1.32 -5.70
N ASP A 304 5.92 -2.39 -5.99
CA ASP A 304 5.62 -3.45 -5.03
C ASP A 304 6.80 -4.43 -4.86
N TRP A 305 7.79 -4.38 -5.75
CA TRP A 305 8.94 -5.29 -5.79
C TRP A 305 10.27 -4.62 -5.46
N ILE A 306 10.24 -3.41 -4.91
CA ILE A 306 11.43 -2.65 -4.52
C ILE A 306 11.24 -1.99 -3.14
N ASP A 307 12.33 -1.91 -2.39
CA ASP A 307 12.43 -1.11 -1.18
C ASP A 307 13.79 -0.38 -1.14
N GLU A 308 14.10 0.26 -0.01
CA GLU A 308 15.37 0.95 0.15
C GLU A 308 16.59 0.00 0.10
N GLU A 309 16.47 -1.23 0.61
CA GLU A 309 17.56 -2.20 0.64
C GLU A 309 17.84 -2.80 -0.74
N VAL A 310 16.78 -3.13 -1.47
CA VAL A 310 16.82 -3.57 -2.87
C VAL A 310 17.41 -2.48 -3.75
N LEU A 311 17.03 -1.22 -3.58
CA LEU A 311 17.58 -0.12 -4.40
C LEU A 311 19.05 0.18 -4.08
N LYS A 312 19.49 -0.06 -2.84
CA LYS A 312 20.91 0.05 -2.45
C LYS A 312 21.75 -1.08 -3.03
N SER A 313 21.24 -2.31 -3.01
CA SER A 313 21.95 -3.51 -3.46
C SER A 313 21.85 -3.75 -4.97
N ASN A 314 20.82 -3.21 -5.63
CA ASN A 314 20.55 -3.41 -7.06
C ASN A 314 20.58 -2.09 -7.84
N SER A 315 21.78 -1.69 -8.26
CA SER A 315 22.00 -0.46 -9.03
C SER A 315 21.37 -0.48 -10.43
N ILE A 316 20.98 -1.64 -10.95
CA ILE A 316 20.37 -1.80 -12.26
C ILE A 316 18.98 -1.16 -12.27
N VAL A 317 18.18 -1.37 -11.21
CA VAL A 317 16.85 -0.76 -11.07
C VAL A 317 16.94 0.76 -11.10
N VAL A 318 17.83 1.33 -10.28
CA VAL A 318 18.06 2.78 -10.22
C VAL A 318 18.52 3.34 -11.56
N SER A 319 19.45 2.64 -12.22
CA SER A 319 19.94 3.03 -13.55
C SER A 319 18.83 3.02 -14.59
N LYS A 320 17.94 2.02 -14.52
CA LYS A 320 16.77 1.93 -15.41
C LYS A 320 15.79 3.07 -15.18
N LEU A 321 15.46 3.38 -13.93
CA LEU A 321 14.58 4.50 -13.59
C LEU A 321 15.15 5.83 -14.09
N ARG A 322 16.45 6.05 -13.92
CA ARG A 322 17.13 7.24 -14.47
C ARG A 322 17.07 7.29 -16.00
N GLN A 323 17.19 6.15 -16.68
CA GLN A 323 17.00 6.08 -18.14
C GLN A 323 15.58 6.53 -18.52
N LYS A 324 14.55 6.15 -17.75
CA LYS A 324 13.15 6.51 -18.02
C LYS A 324 12.82 7.99 -17.76
N LEU A 325 13.73 8.76 -17.15
CA LEU A 325 13.61 10.22 -17.12
C LEU A 325 13.78 10.87 -18.50
N LYS A 326 14.33 10.14 -19.48
CA LYS A 326 14.50 10.58 -20.87
C LYS A 326 13.50 9.92 -21.83
N ASP A 327 12.49 9.26 -21.28
CA ASP A 327 11.44 8.62 -22.07
C ASP A 327 10.70 9.65 -22.94
N PRO A 328 10.30 9.33 -24.19
CA PRO A 328 9.52 10.26 -25.02
C PRO A 328 8.20 10.69 -24.38
N GLU A 329 7.61 9.81 -23.56
CA GLU A 329 6.31 10.04 -22.93
C GLU A 329 6.45 10.74 -21.57
N TRP A 330 5.80 11.91 -21.45
CA TRP A 330 5.90 12.73 -20.24
C TRP A 330 5.39 12.01 -18.98
N LYS A 331 4.37 11.14 -19.13
CA LYS A 331 3.81 10.35 -18.02
C LYS A 331 4.86 9.38 -17.47
N MET A 332 5.67 8.77 -18.33
CA MET A 332 6.77 7.89 -17.91
C MET A 332 7.84 8.67 -17.17
N ARG A 333 8.29 9.81 -17.72
CA ARG A 333 9.28 10.68 -17.06
C ARG A 333 8.81 11.10 -15.68
N TRP A 334 7.55 11.53 -15.57
CA TRP A 334 6.94 11.96 -14.32
C TRP A 334 6.89 10.84 -13.27
N LYS A 335 6.36 9.67 -13.62
CA LYS A 335 6.26 8.55 -12.69
C LYS A 335 7.63 8.05 -12.24
N ALA A 336 8.59 7.92 -13.16
CA ALA A 336 9.95 7.49 -12.82
C ALA A 336 10.63 8.50 -11.88
N GLY A 337 10.47 9.80 -12.13
CA GLY A 337 10.99 10.85 -11.24
C GLY A 337 10.35 10.84 -9.86
N LYS A 338 9.04 10.58 -9.78
CA LYS A 338 8.34 10.45 -8.49
C LYS A 338 8.84 9.27 -7.68
N LEU A 339 9.08 8.14 -8.35
CA LEU A 339 9.62 6.96 -7.71
C LEU A 339 11.02 7.21 -7.15
N LEU A 340 11.90 7.86 -7.93
CA LEU A 340 13.23 8.25 -7.46
C LEU A 340 13.18 9.24 -6.29
N GLU A 341 12.27 10.22 -6.34
CA GLU A 341 12.06 11.19 -5.26
C GLU A 341 11.57 10.53 -3.96
N GLN A 342 10.64 9.57 -4.05
CA GLN A 342 10.12 8.81 -2.91
C GLN A 342 11.24 8.11 -2.13
N TYR A 343 12.17 7.48 -2.82
CA TYR A 343 13.33 6.81 -2.21
C TYR A 343 14.55 7.73 -2.01
N LYS A 344 14.37 9.05 -2.13
CA LYS A 344 15.44 10.06 -1.94
C LYS A 344 16.67 9.82 -2.82
N ILE A 345 16.48 9.23 -3.99
CA ILE A 345 17.55 8.98 -4.96
C ILE A 345 17.77 10.26 -5.77
N ALA A 346 19.02 10.74 -5.85
CA ALA A 346 19.34 11.92 -6.64
C ALA A 346 19.13 11.71 -8.15
N PHE A 347 18.48 12.67 -8.80
CA PHE A 347 18.27 12.73 -10.24
C PHE A 347 18.12 14.17 -10.76
N GLU A 348 18.31 14.37 -12.07
CA GLU A 348 18.07 15.67 -12.72
C GLU A 348 16.59 16.06 -12.59
N SER A 349 16.32 17.28 -12.11
CA SER A 349 14.94 17.72 -11.85
C SER A 349 14.04 17.59 -13.08
N LEU A 350 12.79 17.14 -12.87
CA LEU A 350 11.79 17.08 -13.93
C LEU A 350 11.59 18.44 -14.61
N SER A 351 11.38 18.42 -15.93
CA SER A 351 11.18 19.62 -16.73
C SER A 351 9.96 20.41 -16.27
N MET A 352 9.98 21.74 -16.44
CA MET A 352 8.84 22.60 -16.12
C MET A 352 7.59 22.24 -16.95
N LEU A 353 7.78 21.76 -18.18
CA LEU A 353 6.70 21.27 -19.04
C LEU A 353 6.05 19.99 -18.50
N ASP A 354 6.82 19.05 -17.95
CA ASP A 354 6.27 17.84 -17.31
C ASP A 354 5.44 18.21 -16.07
N LYS A 355 5.93 19.18 -15.28
CA LYS A 355 5.19 19.72 -14.12
C LYS A 355 3.88 20.38 -14.55
N LEU A 356 3.88 21.17 -15.63
CA LEU A 356 2.70 21.86 -16.16
C LEU A 356 1.68 20.91 -16.79
N ARG A 357 2.12 19.93 -17.58
CA ARG A 357 1.22 18.94 -18.21
C ARG A 357 0.43 18.13 -17.21
N ARG A 358 0.97 17.92 -16.00
CA ARG A 358 0.22 17.32 -14.90
C ARG A 358 -0.98 18.17 -14.52
N PHE A 359 -0.81 19.47 -14.30
CA PHE A 359 -1.89 20.37 -13.87
C PHE A 359 -3.02 20.48 -14.90
N ILE A 360 -2.70 20.31 -16.19
CA ILE A 360 -3.68 20.41 -17.27
C ILE A 360 -4.47 19.11 -17.45
N ASN A 361 -3.86 17.95 -17.17
CA ASN A 361 -4.43 16.63 -17.40
C ASN A 361 -4.80 15.86 -16.11
N SER A 362 -4.77 16.53 -14.96
CA SER A 362 -5.22 16.02 -13.65
C SER A 362 -6.66 16.39 -13.38
#